data_AF-A0A257SXZ5-F1
#
_entry.id   AF-A0A257SXZ5-F1
#
_cell.length_a   1.000
_cell.length_b   1.000
_cell.length_c   1.000
_cell.angle_alpha   90.00
_cell.angle_beta   90.00
_cell.angle_gamma   90.00
#
_symmetry.space_group_name_H-M   'P 1'
#
loop_
_entity.id
_entity.type
_entity.pdbx_description
1 polymer ?
#
loop_
_entity_poly.entity_id
_entity_poly.type
_entity_poly.pdbx_seq_one_letter_code
_entity_poly.pdbx_strand_id
1 'polypeptide(L)'
;MFLWISINHVDDIQRRDANAQDLRHAHPPPRRARGHGPPSACAPHPVPLRFQNPHRPSADPAPSPEPAQVSDIEFATPQEAEQAFYQAFERADLPAMMSVWADLPNTVCIHPLGPRHQGRTQIEASWREILSAGLRLRFTITETQYTQDALLAVHVVQENIQATGESGRRTPILSTNIYQLMDSGWRMILHHASPAPRAAEHGRSPSLH
;
A
#
# COMPACT_ATOMS: atom_id res chain seq x y z
N MET A 1 4.12 -16.95 -3.48
CA MET A 1 4.01 -17.53 -4.86
C MET A 1 2.96 -16.81 -5.71
N PHE A 2 1.91 -16.24 -5.10
CA PHE A 2 0.87 -15.49 -5.81
C PHE A 2 1.33 -14.16 -6.42
N LEU A 3 2.43 -13.59 -5.94
CA LEU A 3 3.00 -12.37 -6.52
C LEU A 3 3.87 -12.61 -7.77
N TRP A 4 4.50 -13.79 -7.88
CA TRP A 4 5.19 -14.21 -9.12
C TRP A 4 4.20 -14.31 -10.29
N ILE A 5 2.93 -14.55 -9.95
CA ILE A 5 1.79 -14.45 -10.85
C ILE A 5 1.48 -12.97 -11.09
N SER A 6 1.18 -12.10 -10.11
CA SER A 6 0.83 -10.69 -10.41
C SER A 6 1.81 -9.87 -11.26
N ILE A 7 3.13 -10.10 -11.19
CA ILE A 7 4.11 -9.35 -11.99
C ILE A 7 4.32 -9.96 -13.39
N ASN A 8 4.14 -11.28 -13.59
CA ASN A 8 4.28 -11.98 -14.89
C ASN A 8 2.94 -12.38 -15.55
N HIS A 9 1.82 -12.30 -14.83
CA HIS A 9 0.49 -12.81 -15.22
C HIS A 9 -0.46 -11.69 -15.64
N VAL A 10 -0.04 -10.42 -15.56
CA VAL A 10 -0.72 -9.33 -16.28
C VAL A 10 -0.84 -9.69 -17.76
N ASP A 11 0.24 -10.19 -18.36
CA ASP A 11 0.26 -10.56 -19.76
C ASP A 11 -0.59 -11.82 -20.07
N ASP A 12 -0.77 -12.73 -19.10
CA ASP A 12 -1.56 -13.96 -19.25
C ASP A 12 -3.07 -13.72 -19.01
N ILE A 13 -3.45 -12.89 -18.03
CA ILE A 13 -4.85 -12.48 -17.82
C ILE A 13 -5.35 -11.65 -19.00
N GLN A 14 -4.55 -10.72 -19.51
CA GLN A 14 -4.93 -9.94 -20.69
C GLN A 14 -5.07 -10.82 -21.95
N ARG A 15 -4.24 -11.87 -22.10
CA ARG A 15 -4.44 -12.89 -23.15
C ARG A 15 -5.72 -13.70 -22.95
N ARG A 16 -6.06 -14.03 -21.71
CA ARG A 16 -7.29 -14.77 -21.37
C ARG A 16 -8.55 -13.93 -21.55
N ASP A 17 -8.53 -12.64 -21.25
CA ASP A 17 -9.67 -11.74 -21.46
C ASP A 17 -10.00 -11.55 -22.95
N ALA A 18 -8.98 -11.51 -23.81
CA ALA A 18 -9.19 -11.56 -25.27
C ALA A 18 -9.88 -12.87 -25.71
N ASN A 19 -9.63 -13.97 -25.01
CA ASN A 19 -10.22 -15.28 -25.29
C ASN A 19 -11.56 -15.51 -24.55
N ALA A 20 -11.81 -14.80 -23.44
CA ALA A 20 -12.99 -14.93 -22.59
C ALA A 20 -14.18 -14.09 -23.07
N GLN A 21 -13.94 -13.12 -23.97
CA GLN A 21 -15.03 -12.51 -24.74
C GLN A 21 -15.82 -13.55 -25.56
N ASP A 22 -15.24 -14.74 -25.79
CA ASP A 22 -15.83 -15.86 -26.54
C ASP A 22 -16.62 -16.86 -25.66
N LEU A 23 -16.52 -16.80 -24.33
CA LEU A 23 -17.02 -17.86 -23.42
C LEU A 23 -18.14 -17.41 -22.46
N ARG A 24 -18.86 -16.32 -22.74
CA ARG A 24 -19.96 -15.79 -21.91
C ARG A 24 -21.25 -16.63 -21.90
N HIS A 25 -21.18 -17.95 -21.81
CA HIS A 25 -22.35 -18.84 -21.74
C HIS A 25 -22.14 -20.00 -20.74
N ALA A 26 -21.99 -19.70 -19.44
CA ALA A 26 -22.16 -20.72 -18.40
C ALA A 26 -22.58 -20.13 -17.04
N HIS A 27 -23.63 -20.70 -16.44
CA HIS A 27 -24.20 -20.33 -15.14
C HIS A 27 -23.49 -21.03 -13.96
N PRO A 28 -23.36 -20.37 -12.79
CA PRO A 28 -22.79 -20.99 -11.59
C PRO A 28 -23.85 -21.71 -10.71
N PRO A 29 -23.48 -22.78 -9.98
CA PRO A 29 -24.36 -23.47 -9.03
C PRO A 29 -24.37 -22.83 -7.61
N PRO A 30 -25.38 -23.14 -6.77
CA PRO A 30 -25.67 -22.40 -5.53
C PRO A 30 -24.88 -22.87 -4.29
N ARG A 31 -24.62 -21.91 -3.39
CA ARG A 31 -23.97 -22.09 -2.07
C ARG A 31 -24.93 -22.63 -1.00
N ARG A 32 -24.42 -23.50 -0.11
CA ARG A 32 -25.08 -23.89 1.15
C ARG A 32 -24.41 -23.23 2.37
N ALA A 33 -25.24 -22.89 3.35
CA ALA A 33 -24.91 -22.20 4.60
C ALA A 33 -25.01 -23.13 5.83
N ARG A 34 -24.56 -22.60 6.98
CA ARG A 34 -24.73 -22.98 8.42
C ARG A 34 -23.40 -23.37 9.10
N GLY A 35 -23.14 -23.02 10.36
CA GLY A 35 -23.97 -22.38 11.39
C GLY A 35 -23.13 -21.92 12.59
N HIS A 36 -23.74 -21.05 13.40
CA HIS A 36 -23.19 -20.44 14.61
C HIS A 36 -23.40 -21.33 15.84
N GLY A 37 -22.39 -21.39 16.72
CA GLY A 37 -22.47 -21.96 18.08
C GLY A 37 -22.48 -20.84 19.15
N PRO A 38 -23.08 -21.07 20.33
CA PRO A 38 -23.45 -20.03 21.30
C PRO A 38 -22.32 -19.64 22.29
N PRO A 39 -22.44 -18.49 22.97
CA PRO A 39 -21.46 -18.02 23.96
C PRO A 39 -21.72 -18.61 25.36
N SER A 40 -20.64 -18.79 26.13
CA SER A 40 -20.70 -19.22 27.54
C SER A 40 -20.48 -18.03 28.48
N ALA A 41 -21.32 -17.92 29.50
CA ALA A 41 -21.37 -16.85 30.49
C ALA A 41 -20.73 -17.27 31.83
N CYS A 42 -20.03 -16.35 32.49
CA CYS A 42 -19.76 -16.42 33.94
C CYS A 42 -19.45 -15.01 34.50
N ALA A 43 -20.21 -14.62 35.51
CA ALA A 43 -19.96 -13.57 36.50
C ALA A 43 -20.69 -14.01 37.79
N PRO A 44 -20.53 -13.42 39.00
CA PRO A 44 -19.58 -12.39 39.48
C PRO A 44 -18.92 -12.77 40.86
N HIS A 45 -18.43 -11.77 41.60
CA HIS A 45 -18.20 -11.64 43.06
C HIS A 45 -16.73 -11.37 43.49
N PRO A 46 -16.47 -10.78 44.67
CA PRO A 46 -16.83 -9.44 45.11
C PRO A 46 -15.59 -8.61 45.51
N VAL A 47 -15.81 -7.29 45.68
CA VAL A 47 -14.83 -6.31 46.17
C VAL A 47 -14.69 -6.39 47.70
N PRO A 48 -13.48 -6.20 48.25
CA PRO A 48 -13.33 -5.57 49.56
C PRO A 48 -12.65 -4.19 49.48
N LEU A 49 -13.15 -3.31 50.33
CA LEU A 49 -12.78 -1.92 50.51
C LEU A 49 -11.43 -1.77 51.24
N ARG A 50 -10.57 -0.92 50.66
CA ARG A 50 -9.85 0.22 51.26
C ARG A 50 -9.04 -0.01 52.54
N PHE A 51 -7.73 0.23 52.45
CA PHE A 51 -7.00 1.03 53.44
C PHE A 51 -6.19 2.11 52.72
N GLN A 52 -6.53 3.38 52.97
CA GLN A 52 -5.72 4.51 52.56
C GLN A 52 -4.67 4.74 53.66
N ASN A 53 -3.39 4.65 53.27
CA ASN A 53 -2.27 4.93 54.14
C ASN A 53 -2.06 6.45 54.25
N PRO A 54 -2.17 7.08 55.44
CA PRO A 54 -2.12 8.53 55.56
C PRO A 54 -0.70 9.02 55.86
N HIS A 55 0.32 8.65 55.08
CA HIS A 55 1.65 9.28 55.13
C HIS A 55 2.37 9.10 53.79
N ARG A 56 2.22 10.07 52.89
CA ARG A 56 3.12 10.26 51.74
C ARG A 56 3.81 11.62 51.92
N PRO A 57 5.14 11.70 51.99
CA PRO A 57 5.82 12.99 51.91
C PRO A 57 5.57 13.59 50.53
N SER A 58 5.38 14.92 50.47
CA SER A 58 5.24 15.68 49.22
C SER A 58 6.37 15.29 48.25
N ALA A 59 6.00 14.79 47.09
CA ALA A 59 6.92 14.71 45.97
C ALA A 59 7.20 16.14 45.48
N ASP A 60 8.45 16.42 45.14
CA ASP A 60 8.88 17.67 44.51
C ASP A 60 7.97 18.05 43.33
N PRO A 61 7.80 19.35 43.02
CA PRO A 61 7.06 19.76 41.83
C PRO A 61 7.69 19.12 40.59
N ALA A 62 6.85 18.51 39.76
CA ALA A 62 7.27 17.91 38.50
C ALA A 62 8.07 18.93 37.67
N PRO A 63 9.17 18.53 37.01
CA PRO A 63 9.89 19.42 36.13
C PRO A 63 8.95 19.93 35.03
N SER A 64 9.07 21.23 34.71
CA SER A 64 8.36 21.86 33.60
C SER A 64 8.58 21.08 32.30
N PRO A 65 7.62 21.05 31.35
CA PRO A 65 7.81 20.34 30.09
C PRO A 65 9.01 20.96 29.35
N GLU A 66 10.04 20.16 29.13
CA GLU A 66 11.11 20.48 28.18
C GLU A 66 10.49 20.83 26.82
N PRO A 67 11.13 21.74 26.04
CA PRO A 67 10.66 22.04 24.69
C PRO A 67 10.58 20.74 23.88
N ALA A 68 9.42 20.53 23.25
CA ALA A 68 9.15 19.40 22.38
C ALA A 68 10.32 19.23 21.41
N GLN A 69 10.93 18.04 21.45
CA GLN A 69 12.03 17.66 20.57
C GLN A 69 11.58 17.87 19.12
N VAL A 70 12.37 18.63 18.35
CA VAL A 70 12.13 18.80 16.91
C VAL A 70 12.26 17.42 16.29
N SER A 71 11.14 16.83 15.85
CA SER A 71 11.16 15.62 15.05
C SER A 71 11.89 15.94 13.75
N ASP A 72 12.97 15.21 13.46
CA ASP A 72 13.62 15.29 12.15
C ASP A 72 12.58 14.96 11.08
N ILE A 73 12.24 15.97 10.27
CA ILE A 73 11.35 15.81 9.12
C ILE A 73 12.05 14.90 8.12
N GLU A 74 11.56 13.69 7.94
CA GLU A 74 12.21 12.68 7.08
C GLU A 74 12.01 12.99 5.59
N PHE A 75 10.83 13.48 5.21
CA PHE A 75 10.49 13.86 3.84
C PHE A 75 9.78 15.22 3.87
N ALA A 76 10.44 16.25 3.34
CA ALA A 76 9.93 17.62 3.34
C ALA A 76 8.85 17.85 2.27
N THR A 77 8.82 17.01 1.22
CA THR A 77 7.84 17.07 0.12
C THR A 77 7.25 15.69 -0.20
N PRO A 78 6.06 15.60 -0.81
CA PRO A 78 5.52 14.32 -1.25
C PRO A 78 6.35 13.69 -2.38
N GLN A 79 7.06 14.49 -3.18
CA GLN A 79 7.99 14.01 -4.21
C GLN A 79 9.22 13.33 -3.61
N GLU A 80 9.74 13.82 -2.48
CA GLU A 80 10.81 13.14 -1.74
C GLU A 80 10.35 11.78 -1.19
N ALA A 81 9.14 11.71 -0.62
CA ALA A 81 8.55 10.46 -0.16
C ALA A 81 8.33 9.47 -1.32
N GLU A 82 7.86 9.95 -2.48
CA GLU A 82 7.72 9.15 -3.70
C GLU A 82 9.05 8.63 -4.23
N GLN A 83 10.07 9.49 -4.29
CA GLN A 83 11.40 9.10 -4.71
C GLN A 83 11.96 8.03 -3.76
N ALA A 84 11.80 8.20 -2.45
CA ALA A 84 12.21 7.23 -1.45
C ALA A 84 11.48 5.88 -1.62
N PHE A 85 10.18 5.91 -1.94
CA PHE A 85 9.39 4.70 -2.21
C PHE A 85 9.97 3.87 -3.35
N TYR A 86 10.14 4.50 -4.53
CA TYR A 86 10.65 3.78 -5.71
C TYR A 86 12.11 3.33 -5.52
N GLN A 87 12.93 4.15 -4.86
CA GLN A 87 14.30 3.76 -4.52
C GLN A 87 14.35 2.56 -3.56
N ALA A 88 13.51 2.53 -2.53
CA ALA A 88 13.42 1.40 -1.61
C ALA A 88 13.01 0.12 -2.35
N PHE A 89 12.09 0.25 -3.32
CA PHE A 89 11.66 -0.86 -4.15
C PHE A 89 12.81 -1.37 -5.03
N GLU A 90 13.51 -0.49 -5.76
CA GLU A 90 14.66 -0.88 -6.61
C GLU A 90 15.79 -1.56 -5.84
N ARG A 91 16.02 -1.14 -4.59
CA ARG A 91 17.04 -1.72 -3.71
C ARG A 91 16.60 -2.99 -2.98
N ALA A 92 15.33 -3.37 -3.10
CA ALA A 92 14.72 -4.43 -2.30
C ALA A 92 14.91 -4.22 -0.77
N ASP A 93 14.82 -2.96 -0.33
CA ASP A 93 15.10 -2.52 1.05
C ASP A 93 13.79 -2.37 1.83
N LEU A 94 13.45 -3.40 2.62
CA LEU A 94 12.22 -3.40 3.41
C LEU A 94 12.19 -2.31 4.50
N PRO A 95 13.26 -2.09 5.31
CA PRO A 95 13.30 -0.97 6.25
C PRO A 95 13.04 0.39 5.59
N ALA A 96 13.73 0.70 4.48
CA ALA A 96 13.51 1.95 3.76
C ALA A 96 12.10 2.03 3.15
N MET A 97 11.56 0.92 2.64
CA MET A 97 10.19 0.86 2.13
C MET A 97 9.20 1.24 3.24
N MET A 98 9.37 0.66 4.42
CA MET A 98 8.47 0.89 5.56
C MET A 98 8.63 2.24 6.25
N SER A 99 9.67 3.03 5.94
CA SER A 99 9.83 4.39 6.47
C SER A 99 8.96 5.41 5.72
N VAL A 100 8.66 5.13 4.45
CA VAL A 100 7.78 5.97 3.62
C VAL A 100 6.32 5.89 4.05
N TRP A 101 5.89 4.73 4.55
CA TRP A 101 4.50 4.49 4.96
C TRP A 101 4.16 5.16 6.28
N ALA A 102 3.00 5.81 6.35
CA ALA A 102 2.44 6.30 7.60
C ALA A 102 2.11 5.12 8.54
N ASP A 103 2.35 5.29 9.83
CA ASP A 103 1.95 4.30 10.85
C ASP A 103 0.54 4.60 11.36
N LEU A 104 -0.44 4.45 10.48
CA LEU A 104 -1.85 4.65 10.77
C LEU A 104 -2.66 3.38 10.49
N PRO A 105 -3.74 3.11 11.26
CA PRO A 105 -4.57 1.91 11.08
C PRO A 105 -5.37 1.91 9.77
N ASN A 106 -5.51 3.06 9.12
CA ASN A 106 -6.25 3.24 7.88
C ASN A 106 -5.34 3.33 6.64
N THR A 107 -4.02 3.09 6.73
CA THR A 107 -3.19 3.00 5.53
C THR A 107 -3.56 1.80 4.68
N VAL A 108 -3.49 1.94 3.36
CA VAL A 108 -3.93 0.91 2.41
C VAL A 108 -2.91 0.68 1.31
N CYS A 109 -2.61 -0.59 1.03
CA CYS A 109 -1.84 -1.00 -0.13
C CYS A 109 -2.64 -1.98 -0.98
N ILE A 110 -2.71 -1.73 -2.28
CA ILE A 110 -3.28 -2.65 -3.28
C ILE A 110 -2.24 -2.81 -4.38
N HIS A 111 -1.60 -3.97 -4.39
CA HIS A 111 -0.67 -4.37 -5.45
C HIS A 111 -1.43 -4.72 -6.73
N PRO A 112 -0.80 -4.69 -7.91
CA PRO A 112 -1.46 -5.08 -9.16
C PRO A 112 -2.11 -6.46 -9.05
N LEU A 113 -3.41 -6.52 -9.32
CA LEU A 113 -4.23 -7.75 -9.29
C LEU A 113 -4.26 -8.44 -7.90
N GLY A 114 -3.80 -7.76 -6.85
CA GLY A 114 -3.71 -8.28 -5.50
C GLY A 114 -4.94 -7.93 -4.64
N PRO A 115 -5.06 -8.54 -3.45
CA PRO A 115 -6.04 -8.12 -2.46
C PRO A 115 -5.65 -6.77 -1.84
N ARG A 116 -6.59 -6.18 -1.11
CA ARG A 116 -6.34 -4.99 -0.28
C ARG A 116 -5.62 -5.39 1.02
N HIS A 117 -4.50 -4.75 1.29
CA HIS A 117 -3.78 -4.80 2.57
C HIS A 117 -4.04 -3.52 3.36
N GLN A 118 -4.36 -3.65 4.65
CA GLN A 118 -4.67 -2.50 5.50
C GLN A 118 -3.82 -2.48 6.78
N GLY A 119 -3.29 -1.30 7.09
CA GLY A 119 -2.45 -1.05 8.25
C GLY A 119 -1.02 -1.60 8.11
N ARG A 120 -0.12 -1.09 8.95
CA ARG A 120 1.33 -1.32 8.87
C ARG A 120 1.72 -2.80 8.77
N THR A 121 1.15 -3.66 9.63
CA THR A 121 1.50 -5.10 9.66
C THR A 121 1.18 -5.82 8.35
N GLN A 122 0.01 -5.59 7.76
CA GLN A 122 -0.37 -6.27 6.51
C GLN A 122 0.41 -5.72 5.32
N ILE A 123 0.66 -4.41 5.31
CA ILE A 123 1.43 -3.74 4.27
C ILE A 123 2.88 -4.24 4.30
N GLU A 124 3.51 -4.28 5.48
CA GLU A 124 4.87 -4.80 5.65
C GLU A 124 4.97 -6.27 5.21
N ALA A 125 4.02 -7.11 5.60
CA ALA A 125 4.00 -8.51 5.19
C ALA A 125 3.92 -8.65 3.67
N SER A 126 3.11 -7.82 3.00
CA SER A 126 2.98 -7.82 1.54
C SER A 126 4.28 -7.37 0.85
N TRP A 127 4.91 -6.29 1.32
CA TRP A 127 6.19 -5.82 0.79
C TRP A 127 7.32 -6.80 1.06
N ARG A 128 7.36 -7.44 2.22
CA ARG A 128 8.35 -8.47 2.52
C ARG A 128 8.26 -9.62 1.52
N GLU A 129 7.06 -10.10 1.18
CA GLU A 129 6.90 -11.11 0.13
C GLU A 129 7.45 -10.61 -1.21
N ILE A 130 7.11 -9.37 -1.61
CA ILE A 130 7.58 -8.75 -2.86
C ILE A 130 9.09 -8.63 -2.94
N LEU A 131 9.70 -8.01 -1.94
CA LEU A 131 11.13 -7.67 -1.96
C LEU A 131 12.00 -8.92 -1.78
N SER A 132 11.48 -9.99 -1.13
CA SER A 132 12.19 -11.26 -0.97
C SER A 132 12.26 -12.11 -2.26
N ALA A 133 11.51 -11.75 -3.31
CA ALA A 133 11.45 -12.51 -4.56
C ALA A 133 12.75 -12.47 -5.39
N GLY A 134 13.73 -11.64 -5.01
CA GLY A 134 15.07 -11.62 -5.63
C GLY A 134 15.13 -10.96 -7.02
N LEU A 135 14.04 -10.34 -7.48
CA LEU A 135 13.97 -9.66 -8.76
C LEU A 135 14.59 -8.27 -8.65
N ARG A 136 15.59 -7.98 -9.50
CA ARG A 136 16.15 -6.62 -9.63
C ARG A 136 15.35 -5.83 -10.65
N LEU A 137 14.50 -4.95 -10.14
CA LEU A 137 13.65 -4.05 -10.91
C LEU A 137 14.33 -2.68 -11.08
N ARG A 138 14.04 -2.05 -12.22
CA ARG A 138 14.26 -0.62 -12.46
C ARG A 138 12.95 0.02 -12.84
N PHE A 139 12.70 1.19 -12.28
CA PHE A 139 11.50 1.97 -12.54
C PHE A 139 11.85 3.20 -13.36
N THR A 140 11.09 3.46 -14.42
CA THR A 140 11.01 4.77 -15.04
C THR A 140 9.61 5.31 -14.82
N ILE A 141 9.50 6.30 -13.94
CA ILE A 141 8.23 6.91 -13.57
C ILE A 141 7.89 8.00 -14.58
N THR A 142 6.70 7.92 -15.15
CA THR A 142 6.12 8.98 -15.98
C THR A 142 4.98 9.61 -15.18
N GLU A 143 5.13 10.88 -14.85
CA GLU A 143 4.07 11.64 -14.18
C GLU A 143 2.85 11.75 -15.10
N THR A 144 1.67 11.38 -14.58
CA THR A 144 0.41 11.54 -15.29
C THR A 144 -0.38 12.72 -14.72
N GLN A 145 -0.42 12.85 -13.39
CA GLN A 145 -1.12 13.95 -12.71
C GLN A 145 -0.71 14.06 -11.24
N TYR A 146 -0.21 15.21 -10.80
CA TYR A 146 -0.05 15.56 -9.38
C TYR A 146 -1.11 16.58 -8.96
N THR A 147 -1.76 16.34 -7.82
CA THR A 147 -2.71 17.26 -7.18
C THR A 147 -2.38 17.32 -5.69
N GLN A 148 -2.29 18.52 -5.13
CA GLN A 148 -1.83 18.70 -3.76
C GLN A 148 -2.51 19.89 -3.09
N ASP A 149 -2.78 19.77 -1.79
CA ASP A 149 -3.05 20.87 -0.87
C ASP A 149 -1.98 20.93 0.24
N ALA A 150 -2.23 21.69 1.32
CA ALA A 150 -1.26 21.86 2.40
C ALA A 150 -0.94 20.56 3.17
N LEU A 151 -1.88 19.61 3.23
CA LEU A 151 -1.81 18.44 4.10
C LEU A 151 -1.92 17.11 3.35
N LEU A 152 -2.34 17.11 2.08
CA LEU A 152 -2.59 15.93 1.28
C LEU A 152 -2.07 16.10 -0.15
N ALA A 153 -1.45 15.06 -0.69
CA ALA A 153 -1.01 15.00 -2.08
C ALA A 153 -1.48 13.68 -2.72
N VAL A 154 -1.95 13.76 -3.96
CA VAL A 154 -2.35 12.64 -4.80
C VAL A 154 -1.49 12.66 -6.05
N HIS A 155 -0.71 11.59 -6.23
CA HIS A 155 0.14 11.39 -7.39
C HIS A 155 -0.40 10.21 -8.20
N VAL A 156 -0.78 10.48 -9.44
CA VAL A 156 -1.11 9.47 -10.44
C VAL A 156 0.08 9.35 -11.38
N VAL A 157 0.67 8.17 -11.44
CA VAL A 157 1.89 7.91 -12.19
C VAL A 157 1.76 6.66 -13.04
N GLN A 158 2.52 6.61 -14.13
CA GLN A 158 2.77 5.40 -14.87
C GLN A 158 4.17 4.87 -14.53
N GLU A 159 4.22 3.63 -14.04
CA GLU A 159 5.45 2.92 -13.72
C GLU A 159 5.84 2.04 -14.91
N ASN A 160 6.97 2.38 -15.54
CA ASN A 160 7.55 1.55 -16.59
C ASN A 160 8.65 0.68 -15.96
N ILE A 161 8.37 -0.62 -15.87
CA ILE A 161 9.21 -1.57 -15.13
C ILE A 161 10.12 -2.34 -16.08
N GLN A 162 11.41 -2.39 -15.74
CA GLN A 162 12.39 -3.23 -16.42
C GLN A 162 12.98 -4.23 -15.41
N ALA A 163 12.95 -5.51 -15.75
CA ALA A 163 13.60 -6.56 -14.96
C ALA A 163 14.95 -6.92 -15.58
N THR A 164 15.96 -7.16 -14.74
CA THR A 164 17.28 -7.56 -15.22
C THR A 164 17.21 -8.93 -15.92
N GLY A 165 17.71 -9.01 -17.16
CA GLY A 165 17.77 -10.26 -17.92
C GLY A 165 16.55 -10.57 -18.81
N GLU A 166 15.56 -9.67 -18.86
CA GLU A 166 14.39 -9.81 -19.72
C GLU A 166 14.52 -8.90 -20.96
N SER A 167 14.28 -9.46 -22.16
CA SER A 167 14.41 -8.74 -23.44
C SER A 167 13.12 -8.03 -23.89
N GLY A 168 12.14 -7.89 -23.00
CA GLY A 168 10.82 -7.30 -23.28
C GLY A 168 10.45 -6.20 -22.29
N ARG A 169 9.67 -5.22 -22.77
CA ARG A 169 9.10 -4.17 -21.91
C ARG A 169 7.81 -4.71 -21.30
N ARG A 170 7.74 -4.76 -19.97
CA ARG A 170 6.54 -5.18 -19.25
C ARG A 170 5.38 -4.21 -19.52
N THR A 171 4.16 -4.72 -19.39
CA THR A 171 2.96 -3.89 -19.38
C THR A 171 3.11 -2.81 -18.29
N PRO A 172 3.00 -1.51 -18.62
CA PRO A 172 3.12 -0.45 -17.63
C PRO A 172 2.09 -0.60 -16.52
N ILE A 173 2.42 -0.12 -15.34
CA ILE A 173 1.50 -0.07 -14.20
C ILE A 173 1.03 1.37 -14.01
N LEU A 174 -0.27 1.57 -13.79
CA LEU A 174 -0.82 2.84 -13.33
C LEU A 174 -0.99 2.78 -11.82
N SER A 175 -0.41 3.75 -11.13
CA SER A 175 -0.43 3.83 -9.67
C SER A 175 -1.04 5.16 -9.22
N THR A 176 -1.90 5.07 -8.21
CA THR A 176 -2.37 6.20 -7.41
C THR A 176 -1.71 6.12 -6.04
N ASN A 177 -0.82 7.07 -5.77
CA ASN A 177 -0.14 7.21 -4.48
C ASN A 177 -0.73 8.43 -3.76
N ILE A 178 -1.13 8.26 -2.50
CA ILE A 178 -1.63 9.35 -1.67
C ILE A 178 -0.69 9.53 -0.49
N TYR A 179 -0.25 10.76 -0.29
CA TYR A 179 0.63 11.17 0.78
C TYR A 179 -0.07 12.18 1.69
N GLN A 180 0.24 12.12 2.97
CA GLN A 180 -0.25 13.04 3.98
C GLN A 180 0.94 13.67 4.72
N LEU A 181 0.87 14.98 4.96
CA LEU A 181 1.84 15.66 5.82
C LEU A 181 1.58 15.29 7.28
N MET A 182 2.62 14.80 7.97
CA MET A 182 2.60 14.47 9.39
C MET A 182 3.73 15.23 10.12
N ASP A 183 3.76 15.16 11.45
CA ASP A 183 4.81 15.80 12.27
C ASP A 183 6.23 15.30 11.94
N SER A 184 6.36 14.10 11.35
CA SER A 184 7.61 13.50 10.90
C SER A 184 7.90 13.73 9.41
N GLY A 185 7.11 14.56 8.73
CA GLY A 185 7.17 14.82 7.28
C GLY A 185 6.07 14.13 6.49
N TRP A 186 6.16 14.19 5.16
CA TRP A 186 5.21 13.53 4.27
C TRP A 186 5.31 12.01 4.38
N ARG A 187 4.18 11.32 4.42
CA ARG A 187 4.12 9.85 4.45
C ARG A 187 3.05 9.32 3.54
N MET A 188 3.29 8.17 2.94
CA MET A 188 2.32 7.47 2.11
C MET A 188 1.22 6.86 2.98
N ILE A 189 -0.03 7.17 2.67
CA ILE A 189 -1.22 6.60 3.30
C ILE A 189 -1.95 5.62 2.38
N LEU A 190 -1.77 5.74 1.06
CA LEU A 190 -2.36 4.82 0.09
C LEU A 190 -1.42 4.59 -1.09
N HIS A 191 -1.25 3.32 -1.46
CA HIS A 191 -0.74 2.90 -2.77
C HIS A 191 -1.78 1.98 -3.41
N HIS A 192 -2.23 2.33 -4.61
CA HIS A 192 -3.04 1.44 -5.43
C HIS A 192 -2.47 1.39 -6.83
N ALA A 193 -2.03 0.21 -7.23
CA ALA A 193 -1.44 -0.06 -8.53
C ALA A 193 -2.29 -1.04 -9.33
N SER A 194 -2.38 -0.80 -10.64
CA SER A 194 -3.12 -1.64 -11.58
C SER A 194 -2.43 -1.70 -12.94
N PRO A 195 -2.56 -2.79 -13.71
CA PRO A 195 -2.05 -2.81 -15.07
C PRO A 195 -2.66 -1.70 -15.93
N ALA A 196 -1.83 -0.97 -16.66
CA ALA A 196 -2.32 -0.05 -17.67
C ALA A 196 -3.13 -0.82 -18.73
N PRO A 197 -4.26 -0.26 -19.22
CA PRO A 197 -4.92 -0.81 -20.39
C PRO A 197 -3.94 -0.92 -21.55
N ARG A 198 -4.06 -1.97 -22.37
CA ARG A 198 -3.36 -1.99 -23.66
C ARG A 198 -3.75 -0.72 -24.40
N ALA A 199 -2.76 0.02 -24.91
CA ALA A 199 -3.05 1.09 -25.86
C ALA A 199 -3.92 0.47 -26.96
N ALA A 200 -5.14 0.97 -27.13
CA ALA A 200 -5.87 0.70 -28.35
C ALA A 200 -4.93 1.18 -29.46
N GLU A 201 -4.59 0.30 -30.40
CA GLU A 201 -3.98 0.75 -31.64
C GLU A 201 -4.93 1.82 -32.14
N HIS A 202 -4.48 3.07 -32.11
CA HIS A 202 -5.26 4.16 -32.66
C HIS A 202 -5.32 3.84 -34.14
N GLY A 203 -6.42 3.20 -34.54
CA GLY A 203 -6.74 2.95 -35.93
C GLY A 203 -6.58 4.29 -36.61
N ARG A 204 -5.54 4.39 -37.43
CA ARG A 204 -5.29 5.52 -38.32
C ARG A 204 -6.64 5.87 -38.92
N SER A 205 -7.22 7.00 -38.54
CA SER A 205 -8.51 7.42 -39.07
C SER A 205 -8.39 7.34 -40.60
N PRO A 206 -9.28 6.61 -41.30
CA PRO A 206 -9.22 6.59 -42.74
C PRO A 206 -9.44 8.04 -43.19
N SER A 207 -8.41 8.62 -43.79
CA SER A 207 -8.51 9.91 -44.47
C SER A 207 -9.58 9.76 -45.54
N LEU A 208 -10.71 10.43 -45.34
CA LEU A 208 -11.74 10.57 -46.37
C LEU A 208 -11.14 11.40 -47.50
N HIS A 209 -11.07 10.80 -48.69
CA HIS A 209 -10.73 11.44 -49.96
C HIS A 209 -11.98 12.04 -50.61
#